data_AF-A0A537UUB5-F1
#
_entry.id   AF-A0A537UUB5-F1
#
_cell.length_a   1.000
_cell.length_b   1.000
_cell.length_c   1.000
_cell.angle_alpha   90.00
_cell.angle_beta   90.00
_cell.angle_gamma   90.00
#
_symmetry.space_group_name_H-M   'P 1'
#
loop_
_entity.id
_entity.type
_entity.pdbx_description
1 polymer ?
#
loop_
_entity_poly.entity_id
_entity_poly.type
_entity_poly.pdbx_seq_one_letter_code
_entity_poly.pdbx_strand_id
1 'polypeptide(L)'
;MPNDVQAAISNAPKPEALYGKLEDRILARDQKGASDVYYDLVRERRPLTEIVAEAVRIHAPYTHVPYHERIDDGFVNFVNNDHCLLSARATLNLTKLLPEELAGLPMAQTIWYIPTGLDIWNQKILKAPGHYARAPGWTPPPGPPPKPDVVWPDQQAEHLEGPLQERLDHWMTLVHRGNVLEAYRVFLGLMENPAE
;
A
#
# COMPACT_ATOMS: atom_id res chain seq x y z
N MET A 1 -4.78 -32.89 8.68
CA MET A 1 -3.60 -32.90 9.58
C MET A 1 -2.51 -32.14 8.86
N PRO A 2 -1.97 -31.03 9.39
CA PRO A 2 -0.76 -30.45 8.81
C PRO A 2 0.31 -31.53 8.86
N ASN A 3 0.94 -31.86 7.73
CA ASN A 3 2.09 -32.77 7.74
C ASN A 3 3.16 -32.17 8.65
N ASP A 4 3.89 -32.99 9.42
CA ASP A 4 4.91 -32.53 10.39
C ASP A 4 5.95 -31.58 9.77
N VAL A 5 6.19 -31.72 8.47
CA VAL A 5 7.01 -30.83 7.64
C VAL A 5 6.46 -29.39 7.58
N GLN A 6 5.15 -29.23 7.45
CA GLN A 6 4.49 -27.94 7.33
C GLN A 6 4.43 -27.20 8.68
N ALA A 7 4.32 -27.94 9.79
CA ALA A 7 4.43 -27.43 11.14
C ALA A 7 5.89 -27.05 11.50
N ALA A 8 6.88 -27.79 11.01
CA ALA A 8 8.29 -27.44 11.19
C ALA A 8 8.67 -26.15 10.44
N ILE A 9 8.16 -25.96 9.22
CA ILE A 9 8.43 -24.76 8.41
C ILE A 9 7.74 -23.51 8.99
N SER A 10 6.53 -23.64 9.55
CA SER A 10 5.87 -22.50 10.23
C SER A 10 6.60 -22.04 11.49
N ASN A 11 7.42 -22.90 12.09
CA ASN A 11 8.22 -22.58 13.29
C ASN A 11 9.69 -22.24 12.97
N ALA A 12 10.09 -22.29 11.70
CA ALA A 12 11.43 -21.92 11.28
C ALA A 12 11.61 -20.39 11.34
N PRO A 13 12.80 -19.89 11.76
CA PRO A 13 13.10 -18.46 11.73
C PRO A 13 12.79 -17.86 10.36
N LYS A 14 12.33 -16.59 10.36
CA LYS A 14 12.11 -15.87 9.11
C LYS A 14 13.45 -15.68 8.37
N PRO A 15 13.48 -15.82 7.04
CA PRO A 15 14.66 -15.49 6.24
C PRO A 15 14.80 -13.97 6.14
N GLU A 16 15.27 -13.32 7.20
CA GLU A 16 15.38 -11.85 7.29
C GLU A 16 16.10 -11.22 6.09
N ALA A 17 17.11 -11.90 5.53
CA ALA A 17 17.81 -11.43 4.34
C ALA A 17 16.90 -11.38 3.09
N LEU A 18 15.99 -12.35 2.91
CA LEU A 18 15.03 -12.34 1.80
C LEU A 18 13.97 -11.27 2.00
N TYR A 19 13.48 -11.08 3.22
CA TYR A 19 12.48 -10.04 3.49
C TYR A 19 13.08 -8.62 3.42
N GLY A 20 14.33 -8.42 3.85
CA GLY A 20 15.05 -7.17 3.61
C GLY A 20 15.24 -6.89 2.11
N LYS A 21 15.59 -7.92 1.33
CA LYS A 21 15.67 -7.79 -0.14
C LYS A 21 14.30 -7.51 -0.75
N LEU A 22 13.22 -8.11 -0.25
CA LEU A 22 11.85 -7.84 -0.73
C LEU A 22 11.48 -6.37 -0.46
N GLU A 23 11.81 -5.87 0.73
CA GLU A 23 11.63 -4.47 1.12
C GLU A 23 12.35 -3.52 0.17
N ASP A 24 13.64 -3.75 -0.09
CA ASP A 24 14.42 -2.95 -1.04
C ASP A 24 13.75 -2.88 -2.43
N ARG A 25 13.26 -4.03 -2.93
CA ARG A 25 12.62 -4.10 -4.26
C ARG A 25 11.26 -3.41 -4.29
N ILE A 26 10.47 -3.54 -3.23
CA ILE A 26 9.19 -2.85 -3.10
C ILE A 26 9.42 -1.33 -3.09
N LEU A 27 10.34 -0.83 -2.25
CA LEU A 27 10.64 0.60 -2.15
C LEU A 27 11.19 1.17 -3.46
N ALA A 28 12.00 0.38 -4.19
CA ALA A 28 12.53 0.74 -5.51
C ALA A 28 11.52 0.63 -6.67
N ARG A 29 10.25 0.27 -6.42
CA ARG A 29 9.23 0.02 -7.44
C ARG A 29 9.62 -1.08 -8.45
N ASP A 30 10.48 -2.00 -8.04
CA ASP A 30 11.03 -3.06 -8.89
C ASP A 30 10.13 -4.31 -8.87
N GLN A 31 9.13 -4.31 -9.75
CA GLN A 31 8.15 -5.41 -9.87
C GLN A 31 8.83 -6.75 -10.14
N LYS A 32 9.77 -6.77 -11.10
CA LYS A 32 10.50 -7.99 -11.47
C LYS A 32 11.35 -8.48 -10.30
N GLY A 33 12.13 -7.59 -9.68
CA GLY A 33 12.97 -7.95 -8.55
C GLY A 33 12.17 -8.43 -7.34
N ALA A 34 11.01 -7.83 -7.06
CA ALA A 34 10.10 -8.30 -6.01
C ALA A 34 9.55 -9.70 -6.32
N SER A 35 9.16 -9.97 -7.57
CA SER A 35 8.74 -11.31 -8.00
C SER A 35 9.86 -12.34 -7.90
N ASP A 36 11.09 -11.99 -8.27
CA ASP A 36 12.25 -12.87 -8.14
C ASP A 36 12.47 -13.28 -6.67
N VAL A 37 12.35 -12.32 -5.73
CA VAL A 37 12.43 -12.61 -4.28
C VAL A 37 11.26 -13.46 -3.79
N TYR A 38 10.04 -13.21 -4.28
CA TYR A 38 8.90 -14.08 -3.98
C TYR A 38 9.13 -15.53 -4.41
N TYR A 39 9.71 -15.75 -5.60
CA TYR A 39 10.04 -17.10 -6.04
C TYR A 39 11.07 -17.77 -5.12
N ASP A 40 12.03 -17.03 -4.57
CA ASP A 40 12.98 -17.54 -3.57
C ASP A 40 12.26 -17.93 -2.27
N LEU A 41 11.33 -17.09 -1.77
CA LEU A 41 10.51 -17.41 -0.60
C LEU A 41 9.64 -18.67 -0.80
N VAL A 42 9.11 -18.87 -2.01
CA VAL A 42 8.36 -20.09 -2.37
C VAL A 42 9.27 -21.31 -2.39
N ARG A 43 10.50 -21.20 -2.91
CA ARG A 43 11.50 -22.29 -2.89
C ARG A 43 11.89 -22.68 -1.47
N GLU A 44 11.95 -21.72 -0.56
CA GLU A 44 12.14 -21.95 0.88
C GLU A 44 10.86 -22.40 1.61
N ARG A 45 9.76 -22.58 0.87
CA ARG A 45 8.46 -23.02 1.39
C ARG A 45 7.88 -22.11 2.48
N ARG A 46 8.19 -20.81 2.44
CA ARG A 46 7.69 -19.86 3.44
C ARG A 46 6.15 -19.80 3.42
N PRO A 47 5.48 -19.70 4.58
CA PRO A 47 4.02 -19.63 4.64
C PRO A 47 3.49 -18.40 3.88
N LEU A 48 2.43 -18.57 3.08
CA LEU A 48 1.83 -17.43 2.35
C LEU A 48 1.32 -16.33 3.29
N THR A 49 0.80 -16.69 4.46
CA THR A 49 0.37 -15.72 5.48
C THR A 49 1.53 -14.90 6.02
N GLU A 50 2.72 -15.49 6.13
CA GLU A 50 3.94 -14.79 6.53
C GLU A 50 4.37 -13.79 5.43
N ILE A 51 4.38 -14.23 4.17
CA ILE A 51 4.72 -13.38 3.03
C ILE A 51 3.74 -12.18 2.93
N VAL A 52 2.44 -12.41 3.12
CA VAL A 52 1.44 -11.33 3.15
C VAL A 52 1.70 -10.38 4.31
N ALA A 53 1.96 -10.89 5.52
CA ALA A 53 2.22 -10.06 6.69
C ALA A 53 3.44 -9.16 6.49
N GLU A 54 4.53 -9.70 5.92
CA GLU A 54 5.72 -8.90 5.57
C GLU A 54 5.44 -7.89 4.47
N ALA A 55 4.69 -8.28 3.43
CA ALA A 55 4.32 -7.35 2.38
C ALA A 55 3.46 -6.18 2.91
N VAL A 56 2.55 -6.44 3.86
CA VAL A 56 1.79 -5.40 4.56
C VAL A 56 2.71 -4.55 5.44
N ARG A 57 3.60 -5.15 6.23
CA ARG A 57 4.58 -4.43 7.06
C ARG A 57 5.41 -3.45 6.24
N ILE A 58 5.88 -3.89 5.07
CA ILE A 58 6.70 -3.10 4.15
C ILE A 58 5.86 -2.01 3.48
N HIS A 59 4.67 -2.34 2.97
CA HIS A 59 3.90 -1.43 2.13
C HIS A 59 3.11 -0.40 2.94
N ALA A 60 2.44 -0.81 4.03
CA ALA A 60 1.50 0.00 4.80
C ALA A 60 2.04 1.38 5.22
N PRO A 61 3.30 1.53 5.67
CA PRO A 61 3.85 2.84 6.03
C PRO A 61 3.91 3.87 4.88
N TYR A 62 3.76 3.45 3.64
CA TYR A 62 3.84 4.32 2.45
C TYR A 62 2.49 4.42 1.72
N THR A 63 1.44 3.93 2.39
CA THR A 63 0.11 3.70 1.85
C THR A 63 -0.90 4.63 2.54
N HIS A 64 -0.44 5.78 3.02
CA HIS A 64 -1.31 6.73 3.69
C HIS A 64 -1.99 7.61 2.63
N VAL A 65 -3.16 7.17 2.22
CA VAL A 65 -4.01 7.94 1.33
C VAL A 65 -5.34 8.15 2.04
N PRO A 66 -5.59 9.32 2.65
CA PRO A 66 -6.84 9.55 3.37
C PRO A 66 -8.06 9.66 2.43
N TYR A 67 -7.85 9.68 1.11
CA TYR A 67 -8.91 9.87 0.13
C TYR A 67 -8.62 9.25 -1.25
N HIS A 68 -9.64 8.64 -1.85
CA HIS A 68 -9.54 8.04 -3.18
C HIS A 68 -9.80 9.03 -4.31
N GLU A 69 -10.17 10.27 -3.98
CA GLU A 69 -10.63 11.30 -4.91
C GLU A 69 -10.00 12.66 -4.60
N ARG A 70 -9.50 13.35 -5.63
CA ARG A 70 -8.98 14.73 -5.56
C ARG A 70 -9.41 15.53 -6.78
N ILE A 71 -9.61 16.84 -6.60
CA ILE A 71 -9.87 17.80 -7.66
C ILE A 71 -8.59 18.58 -7.97
N ASP A 72 -8.05 18.36 -9.17
CA ASP A 72 -6.88 19.08 -9.69
C ASP A 72 -7.32 19.95 -10.87
N ASP A 73 -7.17 21.28 -10.74
CA ASP A 73 -7.54 22.26 -11.79
C ASP A 73 -8.95 22.08 -12.37
N GLY A 74 -9.91 21.67 -11.52
CA GLY A 74 -11.30 21.44 -11.90
C GLY A 74 -11.61 20.03 -12.44
N PHE A 75 -10.61 19.15 -12.52
CA PHE A 75 -10.77 17.75 -12.92
C PHE A 75 -10.75 16.81 -11.73
N VAL A 76 -11.70 15.87 -11.71
CA VAL A 76 -11.77 14.82 -10.71
C VAL A 76 -10.78 13.70 -11.05
N ASN A 77 -9.90 13.38 -10.11
CA ASN A 77 -8.90 12.34 -10.20
C ASN A 77 -9.14 11.25 -9.17
N PHE A 78 -9.01 9.99 -9.61
CA PHE A 78 -9.16 8.82 -8.74
C PHE A 78 -7.86 8.01 -8.65
N VAL A 79 -7.70 7.37 -7.48
CA VAL A 79 -6.59 6.47 -7.16
C VAL A 79 -7.14 5.21 -6.49
N ASN A 80 -6.59 4.04 -6.84
CA ASN A 80 -7.01 2.73 -6.32
C ASN A 80 -5.85 2.07 -5.59
N ASN A 81 -5.63 2.50 -4.35
CA ASN A 81 -4.54 2.03 -3.51
C ASN A 81 -4.87 0.68 -2.85
N ASP A 82 -6.08 0.58 -2.32
CA ASP A 82 -6.66 -0.55 -1.63
C ASP A 82 -6.57 -1.87 -2.41
N HIS A 83 -6.58 -1.82 -3.74
CA HIS A 83 -6.47 -3.00 -4.62
C HIS A 83 -5.24 -3.87 -4.32
N CYS A 84 -4.11 -3.28 -3.88
CA CYS A 84 -2.92 -4.06 -3.53
C CYS A 84 -3.15 -4.93 -2.27
N LEU A 85 -3.84 -4.37 -1.27
CA LEU A 85 -4.13 -5.05 0.00
C LEU A 85 -5.32 -6.01 -0.13
N LEU A 86 -6.36 -5.63 -0.88
CA LEU A 86 -7.50 -6.48 -1.19
C LEU A 86 -7.07 -7.72 -1.99
N SER A 87 -6.14 -7.56 -2.94
CA SER A 87 -5.53 -8.68 -3.66
C SER A 87 -4.80 -9.64 -2.73
N ALA A 88 -4.03 -9.14 -1.75
CA ALA A 88 -3.36 -9.96 -0.76
C ALA A 88 -4.35 -10.83 0.05
N ARG A 89 -5.47 -10.27 0.49
CA ARG A 89 -6.53 -11.04 1.15
C ARG A 89 -7.17 -12.08 0.23
N ALA A 90 -7.52 -11.70 -1.00
CA ALA A 90 -8.16 -12.60 -1.96
C ALA A 90 -7.27 -13.80 -2.29
N THR A 91 -5.96 -13.56 -2.48
CA THR A 91 -4.96 -14.58 -2.77
C THR A 91 -4.96 -15.72 -1.75
N LEU A 92 -5.07 -15.43 -0.44
CA LEU A 92 -5.11 -16.46 0.60
C LEU A 92 -6.27 -17.44 0.44
N ASN A 93 -7.38 -17.01 -0.17
CA ASN A 93 -8.54 -17.86 -0.43
C ASN A 93 -8.48 -18.50 -1.82
N LEU A 94 -8.06 -17.74 -2.85
CA LEU A 94 -7.96 -18.22 -4.23
C LEU A 94 -6.96 -19.38 -4.35
N THR A 95 -5.85 -19.33 -3.62
CA THR A 95 -4.86 -20.43 -3.55
C THR A 95 -5.50 -21.78 -3.19
N LYS A 96 -6.53 -21.79 -2.32
CA LYS A 96 -7.19 -23.02 -1.87
C LYS A 96 -8.08 -23.66 -2.94
N LEU A 97 -8.41 -22.91 -3.99
CA LEU A 97 -9.26 -23.34 -5.10
C LEU A 97 -8.44 -23.88 -6.28
N LEU A 98 -7.11 -23.77 -6.23
CA LEU A 98 -6.22 -24.22 -7.28
C LEU A 98 -5.59 -25.57 -6.94
N PRO A 99 -5.21 -26.38 -7.95
CA PRO A 99 -4.32 -27.52 -7.76
C PRO A 99 -3.03 -27.11 -7.05
N GLU A 100 -2.42 -28.05 -6.32
CA GLU A 100 -1.22 -27.78 -5.50
C GLU A 100 -0.09 -27.17 -6.33
N GLU A 101 0.09 -27.64 -7.57
CA GLU A 101 1.12 -27.17 -8.50
C GLU A 101 0.91 -25.72 -8.96
N LEU A 102 -0.33 -25.21 -8.83
CA LEU A 102 -0.72 -23.86 -9.26
C LEU A 102 -1.03 -22.93 -8.08
N ALA A 103 -0.93 -23.43 -6.84
CA ALA A 103 -1.31 -22.72 -5.62
C ALA A 103 -0.56 -21.37 -5.42
N GLY A 104 0.60 -21.18 -6.06
CA GLY A 104 1.36 -19.93 -6.01
C GLY A 104 0.89 -18.83 -6.97
N LEU A 105 0.09 -19.15 -8.00
CA LEU A 105 -0.28 -18.18 -9.04
C LEU A 105 -1.01 -16.93 -8.52
N PRO A 106 -1.98 -17.03 -7.58
CA PRO A 106 -2.67 -15.84 -7.08
C PRO A 106 -1.70 -14.86 -6.39
N MET A 107 -0.75 -15.39 -5.63
CA MET A 107 0.26 -14.57 -4.94
C MET A 107 1.27 -13.96 -5.91
N ALA A 108 1.65 -14.66 -6.98
CA ALA A 108 2.52 -14.10 -8.00
C ALA A 108 1.92 -12.81 -8.60
N GLN A 109 0.61 -12.78 -8.83
CA GLN A 109 -0.09 -11.58 -9.27
C GLN A 109 -0.09 -10.49 -8.18
N THR A 110 -0.40 -10.83 -6.93
CA THR A 110 -0.37 -9.85 -5.83
C THR A 110 1.01 -9.19 -5.71
N ILE A 111 2.08 -9.98 -5.61
CA ILE A 111 3.45 -9.46 -5.45
C ILE A 111 3.86 -8.56 -6.61
N TRP A 112 3.42 -8.85 -7.84
CA TRP A 112 3.73 -8.02 -9.00
C TRP A 112 3.18 -6.58 -8.87
N TYR A 113 2.03 -6.41 -8.22
CA TYR A 113 1.38 -5.10 -8.08
C TYR A 113 1.87 -4.29 -6.89
N ILE A 114 2.27 -4.95 -5.78
CA ILE A 114 2.65 -4.29 -4.53
C ILE A 114 3.69 -3.18 -4.72
N PRO A 115 4.80 -3.37 -5.46
CA PRO A 115 5.78 -2.30 -5.65
C PRO A 115 5.17 -1.05 -6.28
N THR A 116 4.21 -1.19 -7.20
CA THR A 116 3.61 -0.04 -7.91
C THR A 116 2.50 0.68 -7.14
N GLY A 117 2.02 0.13 -6.03
CA GLY A 117 0.94 0.69 -5.20
C GLY A 117 1.37 1.78 -4.22
N LEU A 118 2.67 2.04 -4.10
CA LEU A 118 3.23 2.97 -3.13
C LEU A 118 3.15 4.43 -3.60
N ASP A 119 2.70 5.33 -2.72
CA ASP A 119 2.73 6.80 -2.92
C ASP A 119 2.05 7.28 -4.23
N ILE A 120 0.82 6.81 -4.45
CA ILE A 120 0.09 7.01 -5.71
C ILE A 120 -0.15 8.50 -6.03
N TRP A 121 -0.37 9.35 -5.02
CA TRP A 121 -0.61 10.77 -5.28
C TRP A 121 0.63 11.48 -5.80
N ASN A 122 1.83 11.15 -5.31
CA ASN A 122 3.06 11.65 -5.92
C ASN A 122 3.29 11.05 -7.31
N GLN A 123 2.82 9.83 -7.60
CA GLN A 123 2.85 9.29 -8.96
C GLN A 123 2.02 10.12 -9.94
N LYS A 124 0.82 10.55 -9.53
CA LYS A 124 -0.09 11.37 -10.36
C LYS A 124 0.49 12.74 -10.71
N ILE A 125 1.38 13.29 -9.87
CA ILE A 125 2.07 14.57 -10.10
C ILE A 125 3.54 14.39 -10.50
N LEU A 126 3.93 13.17 -10.91
CA LEU A 126 5.27 12.79 -11.36
C LEU A 126 6.41 13.05 -10.35
N LYS A 127 6.09 13.15 -9.07
CA LYS A 127 7.09 13.18 -7.99
C LYS A 127 7.51 11.79 -7.53
N ALA A 128 6.84 10.74 -7.99
CA ALA A 128 7.21 9.35 -7.74
C ALA A 128 6.94 8.46 -8.97
N PRO A 129 7.71 7.38 -9.20
CA PRO A 129 7.41 6.41 -10.24
C PRO A 129 6.38 5.38 -9.76
N GLY A 130 5.70 4.74 -10.71
CA GLY A 130 4.77 3.64 -10.43
C GLY A 130 3.69 3.51 -11.51
N HIS A 131 2.61 2.83 -11.18
CA HIS A 131 1.52 2.54 -12.12
C HIS A 131 0.95 3.80 -12.78
N TYR A 132 0.70 4.86 -12.00
CA TYR A 132 0.06 6.07 -12.48
C TYR A 132 0.99 7.04 -13.20
N ALA A 133 2.31 6.92 -12.98
CA ALA A 133 3.32 7.73 -13.66
C ALA A 133 3.67 7.18 -15.07
N ARG A 134 3.09 6.06 -15.49
CA ARG A 134 3.31 5.41 -16.81
C ARG A 134 2.25 5.76 -17.85
N ALA A 135 1.37 6.72 -17.57
CA ALA A 135 0.34 7.11 -18.53
C ALA A 135 0.95 7.67 -19.84
N PRO A 136 0.26 7.55 -20.99
CA PRO A 136 0.76 8.06 -22.27
C PRO A 136 1.15 9.54 -22.19
N GLY A 137 2.30 9.89 -22.77
CA GLY A 137 2.80 11.27 -22.79
C GLY A 137 3.70 11.65 -21.61
N TRP A 138 3.89 10.76 -20.63
CA TRP A 138 4.76 11.02 -19.48
C TRP A 138 6.11 10.34 -19.63
N THR A 139 7.17 11.06 -19.24
CA THR A 139 8.53 10.53 -19.16
C THR A 139 8.97 10.59 -17.70
N PRO A 140 9.39 9.47 -17.08
CA PRO A 140 9.95 9.49 -15.73
C PRO A 140 11.16 10.44 -15.67
N PRO A 141 11.35 11.18 -14.58
CA PRO A 141 12.56 11.96 -14.39
C PRO A 141 13.79 11.04 -14.38
N PRO A 142 14.95 11.48 -14.90
CA PRO A 142 16.17 10.68 -14.90
C PRO A 142 16.67 10.43 -13.47
N GLY A 143 17.19 9.23 -13.21
CA GLY A 143 17.76 8.83 -11.92
C GLY A 143 16.98 7.72 -11.21
N PRO A 144 17.44 7.27 -10.04
CA PRO A 144 16.71 6.30 -9.23
C PRO A 144 15.39 6.90 -8.72
N PRO A 145 14.36 6.06 -8.44
CA PRO A 145 13.13 6.51 -7.80
C PRO A 145 13.44 7.33 -6.54
N PRO A 146 12.77 8.48 -6.32
CA PRO A 146 12.73 9.06 -4.99
C PRO A 146 12.17 8.02 -4.02
N LYS A 147 12.73 8.00 -2.81
CA LYS A 147 12.23 7.13 -1.75
C LYS A 147 10.80 7.57 -1.40
N PRO A 148 9.87 6.63 -1.22
CA PRO A 148 8.54 6.99 -0.74
C PRO A 148 8.66 7.59 0.66
N ASP A 149 7.85 8.62 0.93
CA ASP A 149 7.76 9.19 2.26
C ASP A 149 6.98 8.24 3.17
N VAL A 150 7.56 7.95 4.34
CA VAL A 150 6.90 7.18 5.41
C VAL A 150 5.79 8.04 6.01
N VAL A 151 4.73 7.38 6.52
CA VAL A 151 3.75 7.86 7.51
C VAL A 151 4.27 9.10 8.24
N TRP A 152 3.50 10.19 8.14
CA TRP A 152 3.73 11.35 8.97
C TRP A 152 3.40 11.00 10.43
N PRO A 153 4.15 11.54 11.41
CA PRO A 153 3.75 11.40 12.80
C PRO A 153 2.32 11.93 12.99
N ASP A 154 1.60 11.39 13.98
CA ASP A 154 0.29 11.95 14.36
C ASP A 154 0.41 13.46 14.58
N GLN A 155 -0.61 14.19 14.13
CA GLN A 155 -0.61 15.64 14.16
C GLN A 155 -1.40 16.16 15.36
N GLN A 156 -1.10 17.39 15.77
CA GLN A 156 -1.96 18.07 16.74
C GLN A 156 -3.33 18.35 16.09
N ALA A 157 -4.39 17.89 16.77
CA ALA A 157 -5.77 18.13 16.37
C ALA A 157 -6.04 19.61 16.13
N GLU A 158 -6.84 19.89 15.11
CA GLU A 158 -7.32 21.23 14.79
C GLU A 158 -8.82 21.31 15.05
N HIS A 159 -9.19 22.17 16.01
CA HIS A 159 -10.57 22.39 16.41
C HIS A 159 -11.17 23.53 15.60
N LEU A 160 -12.19 23.20 14.84
CA LEU A 160 -13.00 24.18 14.14
C LEU A 160 -14.21 24.55 15.01
N GLU A 161 -14.62 25.80 14.92
CA GLU A 161 -15.84 26.31 15.55
C GLU A 161 -17.06 26.10 14.63
N GLY A 162 -18.26 26.10 15.21
CA GLY A 162 -19.52 26.06 14.47
C GLY A 162 -20.18 24.67 14.35
N PRO A 163 -21.32 24.59 13.63
CA PRO A 163 -22.09 23.36 13.49
C PRO A 163 -21.26 22.22 12.89
N LEU A 164 -21.51 20.97 13.32
CA LEU A 164 -20.81 19.78 12.83
C LEU A 164 -20.81 19.69 11.29
N GLN A 165 -21.94 19.99 10.65
CA GLN A 165 -22.05 19.96 9.19
C GLN A 165 -21.04 20.89 8.51
N GLU A 166 -20.87 22.13 9.01
CA GLU A 166 -19.93 23.10 8.42
C GLU A 166 -18.47 22.64 8.58
N ARG A 167 -18.16 22.01 9.72
CA ARG A 167 -16.82 21.46 9.99
C ARG A 167 -16.53 20.24 9.12
N LEU A 168 -17.52 19.37 8.89
CA LEU A 168 -17.43 18.24 7.95
C LEU A 168 -17.27 18.72 6.50
N ASP A 169 -18.02 19.75 6.08
CA ASP A 169 -17.92 20.33 4.73
C ASP A 169 -16.53 20.95 4.50
N HIS A 170 -15.99 21.62 5.51
CA HIS A 170 -14.62 22.14 5.49
C HIS A 170 -13.59 21.02 5.35
N TRP A 171 -13.69 19.98 6.20
CA TRP A 171 -12.83 18.80 6.12
C TRP A 171 -12.87 18.15 4.73
N MET A 172 -14.07 17.95 4.17
CA MET A 172 -14.25 17.36 2.85
C MET A 172 -13.64 18.23 1.74
N THR A 173 -13.69 19.56 1.89
CA THR A 173 -13.02 20.48 0.97
C THR A 173 -11.50 20.31 1.01
N LEU A 174 -10.90 20.21 2.19
CA LEU A 174 -9.46 19.98 2.34
C LEU A 174 -9.04 18.65 1.69
N VAL A 175 -9.82 17.60 1.92
CA VAL A 175 -9.64 16.28 1.30
C VAL A 175 -9.65 16.39 -0.23
N HIS A 176 -10.70 16.96 -0.81
CA HIS A 176 -10.82 17.08 -2.27
C HIS A 176 -9.78 18.00 -2.89
N ARG A 177 -9.25 18.99 -2.16
CA ARG A 177 -8.16 19.86 -2.64
C ARG A 177 -6.78 19.26 -2.44
N GLY A 178 -6.68 18.10 -1.78
CA GLY A 178 -5.41 17.46 -1.48
C GLY A 178 -4.59 18.15 -0.40
N ASN A 179 -5.21 18.94 0.48
CA ASN A 179 -4.58 19.53 1.66
C ASN A 179 -4.46 18.48 2.77
N VAL A 180 -3.69 17.42 2.51
CA VAL A 180 -3.66 16.17 3.29
C VAL A 180 -3.38 16.40 4.77
N LEU A 181 -2.39 17.22 5.09
CA LEU A 181 -1.94 17.46 6.47
C LEU A 181 -3.02 18.19 7.30
N GLU A 182 -3.60 19.23 6.72
CA GLU A 182 -4.68 20.01 7.34
C GLU A 182 -5.94 19.16 7.48
N ALA A 183 -6.32 18.42 6.42
CA ALA A 183 -7.45 17.50 6.45
C ALA A 183 -7.31 16.47 7.58
N TYR A 184 -6.11 15.93 7.79
CA TYR A 184 -5.87 14.97 8.88
C TYR A 184 -5.98 15.64 10.26
N ARG A 185 -5.44 16.85 10.46
CA ARG A 185 -5.57 17.59 11.72
C ARG A 185 -7.02 17.91 12.07
N VAL A 186 -7.81 18.34 11.08
CA VAL A 186 -9.24 18.59 11.25
C VAL A 186 -10.00 17.29 11.56
N PHE A 187 -9.68 16.18 10.87
CA PHE A 187 -10.27 14.87 11.18
C PHE A 187 -10.04 14.47 12.64
N LEU A 188 -8.82 14.64 13.15
CA LEU A 188 -8.53 14.35 14.55
C LEU A 188 -9.40 15.19 15.51
N GLY A 189 -9.53 16.49 15.26
CA GLY A 189 -10.39 17.38 16.06
C GLY A 189 -11.87 17.03 16.00
N LEU A 190 -12.37 16.58 14.84
CA LEU A 190 -13.74 16.09 14.68
C LEU A 190 -14.01 14.81 15.49
N MET A 191 -13.02 13.90 15.57
CA MET A 191 -13.17 12.60 16.24
C MET A 191 -13.02 12.67 17.77
N GLU A 192 -12.50 13.77 18.32
CA GLU A 192 -12.32 13.93 19.77
C GLU A 192 -13.63 14.05 20.55
N ASN A 193 -14.73 14.45 19.89
CA ASN A 193 -16.05 14.56 20.51
C ASN A 193 -17.04 13.54 19.90
N PRO A 194 -17.01 12.27 20.33
CA PRO A 194 -17.88 11.21 19.78
C PRO A 194 -19.37 11.37 20.13
N ALA A 195 -19.76 12.40 20.88
CA ALA A 195 -21.12 12.66 21.32
C ALA A 195 -21.87 13.68 20.45
N GLU A 196 -21.17 14.40 19.57
CA GLU A 196 -21.77 15.16 18.46
C GLU A 196 -22.13 14.25 17.29
#